data_AF-A0A316GAQ7-F1
#
_entry.id   AF-A0A316GAQ7-F1
#
_cell.length_a   1.000
_cell.length_b   1.000
_cell.length_c   1.000
_cell.angle_alpha   90.00
_cell.angle_beta   90.00
_cell.angle_gamma   90.00
#
_symmetry.space_group_name_H-M   'P 1'
#
loop_
_entity.id
_entity.type
_entity.pdbx_description
1 polymer ?
#
loop_
_entity_poly.entity_id
_entity_poly.type
_entity_poly.pdbx_seq_one_letter_code
_entity_poly.pdbx_strand_id
1 'polypeptide(L)'
;MRVLPAAFLMLLVACSPVAETTRRAAPDLALPPMNTFAQSTPTLPRVPNAVIARDFLDLVFRLENGDEVPVFSRFEGPVTVGVRGAAPATLEGDLERLIGRLRREAGIDIRRAADGGPASITVEAIPRASIQRFAPSAACFVRPNVSSWDEYRARRSDPATFWNRLTTRTRMAVFVPADVSPQEVRDCLHEEIAQALGPVNDLYRLTDSIFNDDNFHTVLTGYDMLILKAYHDPALESGMTRYEVASRLPSILARLNPRGGFQGIADPLPSSGAWSQAVIKATATGTARGRRTAYAEEAVTIARRDGGTDTELAFSYYLLGRLALANDPNVAFRAFEAAGRIYGSRPDTRIQAAHVALQMAAFQLSAGEAEEAIRLVDANAGPIRDSQHAALLSLMLMVKAEAMEVIGKANEAGAVRTEALAWARYGFGSEAEISDRMGEILAISPRSRREGRPA
;
A
#
# COMPACT_ATOMS: atom_id res chain seq x y z
N MET A 1 6.05 -12.15 0.75
CA MET A 1 4.87 -12.49 -0.11
C MET A 1 3.66 -11.81 0.49
N ARG A 2 3.42 -10.57 0.05
CA ARG A 2 2.57 -9.63 0.76
C ARG A 2 1.11 -9.77 0.47
N VAL A 3 0.33 -9.64 1.54
CA VAL A 3 -1.12 -9.60 1.51
C VAL A 3 -1.55 -8.17 1.31
N LEU A 4 -1.77 -7.75 0.07
CA LEU A 4 -2.60 -6.56 -0.13
C LEU A 4 -3.98 -6.90 0.42
N PRO A 5 -4.51 -6.14 1.40
CA PRO A 5 -5.91 -6.23 1.69
C PRO A 5 -6.62 -5.75 0.43
N ALA A 6 -7.15 -6.71 -0.35
CA ALA A 6 -8.24 -6.44 -1.27
C ALA A 6 -9.19 -5.49 -0.54
N ALA A 7 -9.62 -4.41 -1.20
CA ALA A 7 -10.57 -3.45 -0.66
C ALA A 7 -11.78 -4.21 -0.08
N PHE A 8 -11.68 -4.58 1.21
CA PHE A 8 -12.54 -5.58 1.80
C PHE A 8 -13.80 -4.84 2.20
N LEU A 9 -14.87 -5.24 1.55
CA LEU A 9 -16.22 -4.70 1.60
C LEU A 9 -16.60 -4.21 3.00
N MET A 10 -17.25 -3.04 3.04
CA MET A 10 -18.13 -2.71 4.16
C MET A 10 -19.40 -3.58 4.03
N LEU A 11 -19.29 -4.86 4.38
CA LEU A 11 -20.47 -5.71 4.55
C LEU A 11 -21.15 -5.32 5.87
N LEU A 12 -22.09 -4.38 5.78
CA LEU A 12 -23.23 -4.29 6.69
C LEU A 12 -24.29 -5.24 6.12
N VAL A 13 -24.36 -6.48 6.63
CA VAL A 13 -25.47 -7.39 6.32
C VAL A 13 -26.32 -7.50 7.57
N ALA A 14 -27.50 -6.87 7.55
CA ALA A 14 -28.58 -7.20 8.45
C ALA A 14 -29.14 -8.57 8.04
N CYS A 15 -29.14 -9.55 8.94
CA CYS A 15 -29.68 -10.88 8.70
C CYS A 15 -31.19 -10.83 8.45
N SER A 16 -31.61 -11.10 7.22
CA SER A 16 -32.96 -11.56 6.87
C SER A 16 -32.83 -12.62 5.76
N PRO A 17 -33.70 -13.65 5.71
CA PRO A 17 -33.61 -14.73 4.73
C PRO A 17 -33.80 -14.17 3.31
N VAL A 18 -32.78 -14.36 2.47
CA VAL A 18 -32.75 -13.87 1.08
C VAL A 18 -33.69 -14.72 0.22
N ALA A 19 -34.85 -14.17 -0.12
CA ALA A 19 -35.52 -14.53 -1.36
C ALA A 19 -34.62 -14.08 -2.53
N GLU A 20 -34.47 -14.91 -3.56
CA GLU A 20 -33.82 -14.56 -4.82
C GLU A 20 -34.40 -13.26 -5.37
N THR A 21 -33.73 -12.15 -5.06
CA THR A 21 -34.04 -10.85 -5.63
C THR A 21 -33.19 -10.72 -6.87
N THR A 22 -33.89 -10.61 -7.99
CA THR A 22 -33.35 -10.20 -9.27
C THR A 22 -32.33 -9.08 -9.07
N ARG A 23 -31.08 -9.31 -9.49
CA ARG A 23 -30.06 -8.26 -9.59
C ARG A 23 -30.66 -7.14 -10.43
N ARG A 24 -31.08 -6.06 -9.79
CA ARG A 24 -31.47 -4.83 -10.49
C ARG A 24 -30.26 -4.42 -11.33
N ALA A 25 -30.49 -4.18 -12.62
CA ALA A 25 -29.48 -3.57 -13.48
C ALA A 25 -28.93 -2.33 -12.77
N ALA A 26 -27.60 -2.24 -12.69
CA ALA A 26 -26.94 -1.04 -12.21
C ALA A 26 -27.51 0.15 -13.02
N PRO A 27 -27.79 1.31 -12.39
CA PRO A 27 -28.11 2.50 -13.16
C PRO A 27 -26.98 2.73 -14.17
N ASP A 28 -27.33 3.05 -15.42
CA ASP A 28 -26.37 3.36 -16.48
C ASP A 28 -25.46 4.50 -16.00
N LEU A 29 -24.28 4.14 -15.48
CA LEU A 29 -23.42 5.05 -14.77
C LEU A 29 -22.57 5.73 -15.83
N ALA A 30 -23.02 6.90 -16.30
CA ALA A 30 -22.25 7.71 -17.24
C ALA A 30 -20.93 8.15 -16.59
N LEU A 31 -19.90 7.31 -16.71
CA LEU A 31 -18.62 7.51 -16.05
C LEU A 31 -17.81 8.62 -16.75
N PRO A 32 -17.35 9.64 -16.02
CA PRO A 32 -16.48 10.68 -16.58
C PRO A 32 -15.14 10.09 -17.03
N PRO A 33 -14.34 10.81 -17.83
CA PRO A 33 -12.97 10.40 -18.14
C PRO A 33 -12.17 10.07 -16.87
N MET A 34 -11.33 9.03 -16.95
CA MET A 34 -10.51 8.60 -15.83
C MET A 34 -9.44 9.65 -15.50
N ASN A 35 -9.33 10.01 -14.23
CA ASN A 35 -8.24 10.84 -13.75
C ASN A 35 -6.93 10.04 -13.63
N THR A 36 -5.81 10.74 -13.76
CA THR A 36 -4.47 10.21 -13.52
C THR A 36 -3.66 11.20 -12.69
N PHE A 37 -2.72 10.71 -11.89
CA PHE A 37 -1.83 11.59 -11.14
C PHE A 37 -0.76 12.22 -12.05
N ALA A 38 -0.49 13.50 -11.82
CA ALA A 38 0.68 14.17 -12.36
C ALA A 38 1.96 13.69 -11.65
N GLN A 39 3.12 14.08 -12.19
CA GLN A 39 4.39 13.79 -11.51
C GLN A 39 4.45 14.50 -10.15
N SER A 40 4.78 13.77 -9.10
CA SER A 40 5.03 14.31 -7.76
C SER A 40 6.48 14.77 -7.63
N THR A 41 6.71 15.78 -6.80
CA THR A 41 8.07 16.16 -6.39
C THR A 41 8.36 15.48 -5.05
N PRO A 42 9.35 14.57 -4.97
CA PRO A 42 9.65 13.89 -3.72
C PRO A 42 10.11 14.90 -2.65
N THR A 43 9.60 14.74 -1.44
CA THR A 43 10.12 15.44 -0.27
C THR A 43 11.22 14.57 0.35
N LEU A 44 12.42 15.10 0.48
CA LEU A 44 13.49 14.38 1.17
C LEU A 44 13.10 14.11 2.63
N PRO A 45 13.34 12.89 3.14
CA PRO A 45 12.99 12.55 4.52
C PRO A 45 13.81 13.39 5.50
N ARG A 46 13.20 13.76 6.63
CA ARG A 46 13.87 14.45 7.75
C ARG A 46 14.20 13.46 8.86
N VAL A 47 14.76 12.32 8.48
CA VAL A 47 15.11 11.22 9.40
C VAL A 47 16.62 11.27 9.68
N PRO A 48 17.08 11.04 10.92
CA PRO A 48 18.49 10.97 11.23
C PRO A 48 19.23 9.88 10.45
N ASN A 49 20.48 10.14 10.04
CA ASN A 49 21.22 9.18 9.21
C ASN A 49 21.52 7.87 9.95
N ALA A 50 21.65 7.90 11.28
CA ALA A 50 21.82 6.68 12.08
C ALA A 50 20.60 5.75 11.98
N VAL A 51 19.39 6.31 11.96
CA VAL A 51 18.12 5.57 11.82
C VAL A 51 18.01 4.98 10.41
N ILE A 52 18.28 5.80 9.38
CA ILE A 52 18.28 5.33 7.98
C ILE A 52 19.32 4.23 7.77
N ALA A 53 20.52 4.33 8.37
CA ALA A 53 21.55 3.30 8.25
C ALA A 53 21.12 1.96 8.84
N ARG A 54 20.50 1.98 10.04
CA ARG A 54 19.92 0.78 10.65
C ARG A 54 18.84 0.17 9.76
N ASP A 55 17.89 0.99 9.33
CA ASP A 55 16.77 0.54 8.52
C ASP A 55 17.22 0.00 7.17
N PHE A 56 18.19 0.65 6.52
CA PHE A 56 18.85 0.12 5.32
C PHE A 56 19.38 -1.29 5.56
N LEU A 57 20.12 -1.49 6.65
CA LEU A 57 20.71 -2.79 6.94
C LEU A 57 19.62 -3.85 7.20
N ASP A 58 18.55 -3.53 7.92
CA ASP A 58 17.46 -4.46 8.21
C ASP A 58 16.58 -4.77 6.99
N LEU A 59 16.40 -3.79 6.10
CA LEU A 59 15.71 -3.98 4.82
C LEU A 59 16.50 -4.89 3.85
N VAL A 60 17.84 -4.85 3.92
CA VAL A 60 18.71 -5.50 2.92
C VAL A 60 19.21 -6.88 3.35
N PHE A 61 19.53 -7.07 4.63
CA PHE A 61 20.21 -8.29 5.11
C PHE A 61 19.29 -9.27 5.86
N ARG A 62 17.98 -9.03 5.84
CA ARG A 62 16.96 -9.94 6.39
C ARG A 62 15.88 -10.16 5.34
N LEU A 63 15.16 -11.26 5.46
CA LEU A 63 13.94 -11.56 4.72
C LEU A 63 12.73 -11.44 5.64
N GLU A 64 11.54 -11.31 5.05
CA GLU A 64 10.26 -11.23 5.78
C GLU A 64 10.06 -12.41 6.76
N ASN A 65 10.56 -13.60 6.42
CA ASN A 65 10.45 -14.80 7.25
C ASN A 65 11.48 -14.85 8.39
N GLY A 66 12.35 -13.85 8.51
CA GLY A 66 13.42 -13.75 9.49
C GLY A 66 14.75 -14.36 9.05
N ASP A 67 14.81 -15.01 7.88
CA ASP A 67 16.07 -15.55 7.35
C ASP A 67 17.06 -14.42 7.04
N GLU A 68 18.35 -14.70 7.22
CA GLU A 68 19.41 -13.75 6.88
C GLU A 68 19.74 -13.81 5.38
N VAL A 69 20.05 -12.66 4.81
CA VAL A 69 20.70 -12.54 3.51
C VAL A 69 22.18 -12.32 3.79
N PRO A 70 23.08 -13.26 3.44
CA PRO A 70 24.46 -13.23 3.94
C PRO A 70 25.32 -12.12 3.32
N VAL A 71 25.02 -11.74 2.08
CA VAL A 71 25.78 -10.74 1.32
C VAL A 71 24.86 -9.80 0.57
N PHE A 72 25.33 -8.58 0.35
CA PHE A 72 24.72 -7.60 -0.52
C PHE A 72 24.73 -8.12 -1.96
N SER A 73 23.62 -7.97 -2.70
CA SER A 73 23.53 -8.36 -4.11
C SER A 73 22.73 -7.34 -4.88
N ARG A 74 23.25 -6.79 -5.97
CA ARG A 74 22.55 -5.81 -6.82
C ARG A 74 22.75 -6.09 -8.30
N PHE A 75 22.08 -5.32 -9.15
CA PHE A 75 22.49 -5.20 -10.54
C PHE A 75 23.73 -4.30 -10.60
N GLU A 76 24.86 -4.79 -11.13
CA GLU A 76 26.12 -4.03 -11.22
C GLU A 76 26.20 -3.11 -12.45
N GLY A 77 25.25 -3.25 -13.39
CA GLY A 77 25.23 -2.47 -14.63
C GLY A 77 23.85 -1.88 -14.92
N PRO A 78 23.67 -1.28 -16.11
CA PRO A 78 22.40 -0.70 -16.53
C PRO A 78 21.26 -1.71 -16.45
N VAL A 79 20.13 -1.29 -15.92
CA VAL A 79 18.94 -2.14 -15.75
C VAL A 79 17.97 -1.88 -16.90
N THR A 80 17.51 -2.95 -17.54
CA THR A 80 16.43 -2.86 -18.54
C THR A 80 15.14 -3.48 -18.00
N VAL A 81 14.01 -2.82 -18.25
CA VAL A 81 12.68 -3.30 -17.87
C VAL A 81 11.85 -3.60 -19.13
N GLY A 82 11.36 -4.82 -19.26
CA GLY A 82 10.48 -5.25 -20.34
C GLY A 82 9.13 -5.70 -19.82
N VAL A 83 8.10 -5.62 -20.66
CA VAL A 83 6.73 -6.07 -20.33
C VAL A 83 6.37 -7.29 -21.18
N ARG A 84 5.69 -8.25 -20.57
CA ARG A 84 5.18 -9.46 -21.22
C ARG A 84 3.73 -9.73 -20.80
N GLY A 85 3.01 -10.46 -21.65
CA GLY A 85 1.64 -10.88 -21.40
C GLY A 85 0.61 -9.85 -21.88
N ALA A 86 -0.64 -10.09 -21.53
CA ALA A 86 -1.74 -9.17 -21.86
C ALA A 86 -1.76 -8.02 -20.83
N ALA A 87 -0.81 -7.09 -20.97
CA ALA A 87 -0.69 -5.95 -20.07
C ALA A 87 -1.94 -5.05 -20.14
N PRO A 88 -2.49 -4.61 -18.99
CA PRO A 88 -3.56 -3.62 -18.95
C PRO A 88 -3.15 -2.30 -19.62
N ALA A 89 -4.11 -1.58 -20.21
CA ALA A 89 -3.85 -0.37 -20.99
C ALA A 89 -3.09 0.73 -20.21
N THR A 90 -3.24 0.80 -18.90
CA THR A 90 -2.57 1.80 -18.05
C THR A 90 -1.14 1.42 -17.66
N LEU A 91 -0.80 0.12 -17.72
CA LEU A 91 0.45 -0.42 -17.17
C LEU A 91 1.67 0.28 -17.77
N GLU A 92 1.72 0.43 -19.10
CA GLU A 92 2.88 1.02 -19.77
C GLU A 92 3.09 2.48 -19.36
N GLY A 93 2.02 3.27 -19.27
CA GLY A 93 2.11 4.66 -18.83
C GLY A 93 2.56 4.81 -17.37
N ASP A 94 2.08 3.93 -16.48
CA ASP A 94 2.49 3.89 -15.09
C ASP A 94 3.95 3.45 -14.93
N LEU A 95 4.36 2.44 -15.70
CA LEU A 95 5.74 1.95 -15.71
C LEU A 95 6.73 3.01 -16.22
N GLU A 96 6.39 3.74 -17.29
CA GLU A 96 7.21 4.86 -17.77
C GLU A 96 7.38 5.97 -16.72
N ARG A 97 6.30 6.30 -16.01
CA ARG A 97 6.36 7.27 -14.91
C ARG A 97 7.30 6.78 -13.81
N LEU A 98 7.17 5.53 -13.38
CA LEU A 98 8.03 4.92 -12.37
C LEU A 98 9.50 4.90 -12.79
N ILE A 99 9.82 4.42 -13.99
CA ILE A 99 11.20 4.41 -14.53
C ILE A 99 11.76 5.83 -14.61
N GLY A 100 10.93 6.81 -14.98
CA GLY A 100 11.32 8.23 -14.97
C GLY A 100 11.65 8.74 -13.56
N ARG A 101 10.87 8.36 -12.54
CA ARG A 101 11.13 8.72 -11.14
C ARG A 101 12.39 8.05 -10.61
N LEU A 102 12.57 6.74 -10.82
CA LEU A 102 13.75 5.99 -10.39
C LEU A 102 15.05 6.60 -10.94
N ARG A 103 15.05 7.02 -12.21
CA ARG A 103 16.17 7.77 -12.81
C ARG A 103 16.42 9.12 -12.15
N ARG A 104 15.38 9.96 -12.03
CA ARG A 104 15.53 11.35 -11.56
C ARG A 104 15.78 11.48 -10.07
N GLU A 105 15.10 10.66 -9.27
CA GLU A 105 15.05 10.77 -7.81
C GLU A 105 16.11 9.89 -7.15
N ALA A 106 16.23 8.63 -7.59
CA ALA A 106 17.19 7.67 -7.04
C ALA A 106 18.50 7.58 -7.84
N GLY A 107 18.59 8.16 -9.04
CA GLY A 107 19.83 8.15 -9.85
C GLY A 107 20.17 6.79 -10.45
N ILE A 108 19.18 5.90 -10.59
CA ILE A 108 19.38 4.55 -11.10
C ILE A 108 19.49 4.59 -12.63
N ASP A 109 20.51 3.93 -13.20
CA ASP A 109 20.59 3.70 -14.64
C ASP A 109 19.60 2.59 -15.04
N ILE A 110 18.35 3.02 -15.27
CA ILE A 110 17.24 2.14 -15.63
C ILE A 110 16.48 2.68 -16.85
N ARG A 111 16.17 1.79 -17.80
CA ARG A 111 15.46 2.12 -19.03
C ARG A 111 14.56 0.99 -19.51
N ARG A 112 13.72 1.26 -20.49
CA ARG A 112 12.99 0.21 -21.20
C ARG A 112 13.93 -0.71 -21.97
N ALA A 113 13.60 -2.00 -21.97
CA ALA A 113 14.08 -2.93 -22.96
C ALA A 113 13.46 -2.59 -24.32
N ALA A 114 14.16 -2.96 -25.41
CA ALA A 114 13.56 -2.92 -26.74
C ALA A 114 12.41 -3.94 -26.81
N ASP A 115 11.40 -3.67 -27.63
CA ASP A 115 10.24 -4.56 -27.78
C ASP A 115 10.68 -5.98 -28.16
N GLY A 116 10.25 -6.96 -27.35
CA GLY A 116 10.63 -8.37 -27.50
C GLY A 116 12.11 -8.69 -27.19
N GLY A 117 12.91 -7.71 -26.79
CA GLY A 117 14.31 -7.89 -26.40
C GLY A 117 14.48 -8.41 -24.97
N PRO A 118 15.69 -8.89 -24.61
CA PRO A 118 15.98 -9.34 -23.25
C PRO A 118 15.93 -8.16 -22.26
N ALA A 119 15.36 -8.43 -21.08
CA ALA A 119 15.26 -7.49 -19.98
C ALA A 119 15.95 -8.01 -18.71
N SER A 120 16.58 -7.12 -17.94
CA SER A 120 17.07 -7.42 -16.58
C SER A 120 15.89 -7.66 -15.63
N ILE A 121 14.80 -6.92 -15.79
CA ILE A 121 13.54 -7.08 -15.06
C ILE A 121 12.43 -7.30 -16.09
N THR A 122 11.77 -8.46 -16.04
CA THR A 122 10.56 -8.71 -16.85
C THR A 122 9.32 -8.53 -15.99
N VAL A 123 8.48 -7.55 -16.32
CA VAL A 123 7.13 -7.42 -15.76
C VAL A 123 6.19 -8.28 -16.60
N GLU A 124 5.64 -9.35 -16.02
CA GLU A 124 4.68 -10.20 -16.71
C GLU A 124 3.27 -10.06 -16.10
N ALA A 125 2.34 -9.59 -16.93
CA ALA A 125 0.94 -9.47 -16.58
C ALA A 125 0.23 -10.82 -16.74
N ILE A 126 -0.31 -11.36 -15.64
CA ILE A 126 -0.99 -12.66 -15.59
C ILE A 126 -2.30 -12.56 -14.81
N PRO A 127 -3.27 -13.48 -15.01
CA PRO A 127 -4.50 -13.46 -14.22
C PRO A 127 -4.23 -13.59 -12.72
N ARG A 128 -4.93 -12.82 -11.88
CA ARG A 128 -4.82 -12.85 -10.42
C ARG A 128 -5.02 -14.26 -9.85
N ALA A 129 -5.97 -15.01 -10.41
CA ALA A 129 -6.22 -16.39 -10.02
C ALA A 129 -4.99 -17.30 -10.21
N SER A 130 -4.15 -17.02 -11.21
CA SER A 130 -2.89 -17.74 -11.42
C SER A 130 -1.89 -17.45 -10.31
N ILE A 131 -1.77 -16.20 -9.86
CA ILE A 131 -0.93 -15.81 -8.73
C ILE A 131 -1.42 -16.51 -7.46
N GLN A 132 -2.70 -16.34 -7.13
CA GLN A 132 -3.30 -16.83 -5.89
C GLN A 132 -3.27 -18.36 -5.75
N ARG A 133 -3.28 -19.10 -6.86
CA ARG A 133 -3.14 -20.56 -6.81
C ARG A 133 -1.81 -21.02 -6.19
N PHE A 134 -0.74 -20.25 -6.36
CA PHE A 134 0.59 -20.57 -5.84
C PHE A 134 0.99 -19.75 -4.62
N ALA A 135 0.31 -18.63 -4.45
CA ALA A 135 0.58 -17.57 -3.50
C ALA A 135 -0.76 -16.99 -3.01
N PRO A 136 -1.56 -17.73 -2.22
CA PRO A 136 -2.97 -17.37 -1.94
C PRO A 136 -3.16 -15.98 -1.39
N SER A 137 -2.17 -15.51 -0.66
CA SER A 137 -2.18 -14.21 -0.02
C SER A 137 -1.49 -13.12 -0.85
N ALA A 138 -0.73 -13.45 -1.91
CA ALA A 138 -0.02 -12.45 -2.71
C ALA A 138 -0.92 -11.79 -3.77
N ALA A 139 -0.83 -10.47 -3.93
CA ALA A 139 -1.39 -9.81 -5.10
C ALA A 139 -0.40 -9.80 -6.26
N CYS A 140 0.86 -9.52 -5.98
CA CYS A 140 2.00 -9.56 -6.88
C CYS A 140 3.22 -10.08 -6.12
N PHE A 141 4.28 -10.40 -6.87
CA PHE A 141 5.57 -10.77 -6.29
C PHE A 141 6.69 -10.69 -7.33
N VAL A 142 7.90 -10.40 -6.86
CA VAL A 142 9.14 -10.50 -7.62
C VAL A 142 9.87 -11.82 -7.36
N ARG A 143 10.51 -12.38 -8.41
CA ARG A 143 11.39 -13.55 -8.32
C ARG A 143 12.74 -13.38 -9.00
N PRO A 144 13.83 -13.79 -8.32
CA PRO A 144 15.16 -13.89 -8.90
C PRO A 144 15.32 -14.98 -9.95
N ASN A 145 16.25 -14.72 -10.87
CA ASN A 145 16.82 -15.68 -11.82
C ASN A 145 15.82 -16.38 -12.73
N VAL A 146 14.66 -15.75 -12.98
CA VAL A 146 13.63 -16.16 -13.94
C VAL A 146 13.17 -14.97 -14.76
N SER A 147 12.63 -15.21 -15.96
CA SER A 147 12.09 -14.15 -16.85
C SER A 147 10.63 -14.33 -17.24
N SER A 148 10.00 -15.43 -16.86
CA SER A 148 8.61 -15.69 -17.18
C SER A 148 7.90 -16.56 -16.15
N TRP A 149 6.57 -16.59 -16.22
CA TRP A 149 5.70 -17.38 -15.39
C TRP A 149 5.95 -18.87 -15.57
N ASP A 150 6.17 -19.31 -16.82
CA ASP A 150 6.48 -20.70 -17.13
C ASP A 150 7.82 -21.12 -16.53
N GLU A 151 8.83 -20.24 -16.62
CA GLU A 151 10.12 -20.49 -16.01
C GLU A 151 10.03 -20.53 -14.48
N TYR A 152 9.30 -19.59 -13.87
CA TYR A 152 9.04 -19.60 -12.43
C TYR A 152 8.37 -20.89 -11.98
N ARG A 153 7.33 -21.36 -12.69
CA ARG A 153 6.65 -22.62 -12.33
C ARG A 153 7.60 -23.82 -12.41
N ALA A 154 8.47 -23.87 -13.42
CA ALA A 154 9.44 -24.94 -13.58
C ALA A 154 10.55 -24.91 -12.52
N ARG A 155 10.94 -23.72 -12.05
CA ARG A 155 12.10 -23.50 -11.17
C ARG A 155 11.76 -23.03 -9.76
N ARG A 156 10.48 -23.13 -9.34
CA ARG A 156 10.02 -22.61 -8.04
C ARG A 156 10.82 -23.12 -6.84
N SER A 157 11.26 -24.37 -6.88
CA SER A 157 12.04 -24.99 -5.80
C SER A 157 13.55 -24.97 -6.05
N ASP A 158 14.00 -24.35 -7.14
CA ASP A 158 15.41 -24.19 -7.48
C ASP A 158 16.03 -23.16 -6.52
N PRO A 159 17.03 -23.54 -5.69
CA PRO A 159 17.68 -22.63 -4.76
C PRO A 159 18.32 -21.41 -5.43
N ALA A 160 18.62 -21.48 -6.74
CA ALA A 160 19.10 -20.32 -7.50
C ALA A 160 18.07 -19.19 -7.58
N THR A 161 16.78 -19.45 -7.30
CA THR A 161 15.72 -18.44 -7.29
C THR A 161 15.47 -17.83 -5.91
N PHE A 162 16.23 -18.24 -4.88
CA PHE A 162 16.04 -17.75 -3.50
C PHE A 162 16.86 -16.50 -3.24
N TRP A 163 16.24 -15.50 -2.61
CA TRP A 163 16.87 -14.21 -2.30
C TRP A 163 18.17 -14.33 -1.50
N ASN A 164 18.18 -15.16 -0.46
CA ASN A 164 19.35 -15.39 0.39
C ASN A 164 20.47 -16.21 -0.27
N ARG A 165 20.30 -16.63 -1.53
CA ARG A 165 21.33 -17.30 -2.34
C ARG A 165 21.95 -16.40 -3.40
N LEU A 166 21.44 -15.18 -3.58
CA LEU A 166 21.98 -14.24 -4.56
C LEU A 166 23.28 -13.62 -4.04
N THR A 167 24.31 -13.67 -4.88
CA THR A 167 25.53 -12.86 -4.71
C THR A 167 25.52 -11.63 -5.61
N THR A 168 24.90 -11.73 -6.79
CA THR A 168 24.68 -10.63 -7.74
C THR A 168 23.30 -10.79 -8.37
N ARG A 169 22.66 -9.69 -8.78
CA ARG A 169 21.38 -9.71 -9.51
C ARG A 169 21.65 -9.55 -11.00
N THR A 170 21.09 -10.45 -11.80
CA THR A 170 21.22 -10.42 -13.27
C THR A 170 19.88 -10.45 -13.96
N ARG A 171 18.88 -11.09 -13.36
CA ARG A 171 17.55 -11.28 -13.94
C ARG A 171 16.49 -11.40 -12.86
N MET A 172 15.37 -10.71 -13.04
CA MET A 172 14.22 -10.72 -12.14
C MET A 172 12.93 -10.80 -12.98
N ALA A 173 11.92 -11.48 -12.47
CA ALA A 173 10.56 -11.40 -13.00
C ALA A 173 9.64 -10.79 -11.94
N VAL A 174 8.84 -9.81 -12.33
CA VAL A 174 7.79 -9.17 -11.53
C VAL A 174 6.46 -9.64 -12.08
N PHE A 175 5.67 -10.35 -11.28
CA PHE A 175 4.37 -10.86 -11.69
C PHE A 175 3.27 -9.96 -11.17
N VAL A 176 2.52 -9.33 -12.09
CA VAL A 176 1.43 -8.42 -11.77
C VAL A 176 0.08 -8.98 -12.24
N PRO A 177 -1.00 -8.77 -11.48
CA PRO A 177 -2.33 -9.17 -11.90
C PRO A 177 -2.81 -8.32 -13.10
N ALA A 178 -3.33 -8.97 -14.13
CA ALA A 178 -3.82 -8.31 -15.36
C ALA A 178 -5.29 -7.89 -15.29
N ASP A 179 -6.02 -8.38 -14.29
CA ASP A 179 -7.47 -8.32 -14.14
C ASP A 179 -7.90 -7.57 -12.85
N VAL A 180 -7.15 -6.54 -12.47
CA VAL A 180 -7.42 -5.67 -11.31
C VAL A 180 -7.37 -4.18 -11.69
N SER A 181 -7.67 -3.31 -10.73
CA SER A 181 -7.71 -1.85 -10.94
C SER A 181 -6.36 -1.29 -11.42
N PRO A 182 -6.37 -0.18 -12.21
CA PRO A 182 -5.14 0.51 -12.59
C PRO A 182 -4.24 0.88 -11.41
N GLN A 183 -4.83 1.30 -10.29
CA GLN A 183 -4.08 1.59 -9.08
C GLN A 183 -3.40 0.32 -8.53
N GLU A 184 -4.11 -0.80 -8.37
CA GLU A 184 -3.52 -2.04 -7.84
C GLU A 184 -2.36 -2.54 -8.72
N VAL A 185 -2.47 -2.42 -10.05
CA VAL A 185 -1.36 -2.69 -10.98
C VAL A 185 -0.18 -1.77 -10.71
N ARG A 186 -0.42 -0.45 -10.61
CA ARG A 186 0.64 0.53 -10.35
C ARG A 186 1.33 0.29 -9.00
N ASP A 187 0.55 0.02 -7.95
CA ASP A 187 1.06 -0.21 -6.60
C ASP A 187 2.04 -1.41 -6.62
N CYS A 188 1.66 -2.49 -7.31
CA CYS A 188 2.55 -3.62 -7.58
C CYS A 188 3.80 -3.26 -8.40
N LEU A 189 3.69 -2.40 -9.42
CA LEU A 189 4.88 -1.94 -10.16
C LEU A 189 5.85 -1.22 -9.24
N HIS A 190 5.36 -0.31 -8.40
CA HIS A 190 6.19 0.46 -7.48
C HIS A 190 6.93 -0.43 -6.50
N GLU A 191 6.22 -1.37 -5.90
CA GLU A 191 6.75 -2.25 -4.87
C GLU A 191 7.74 -3.27 -5.44
N GLU A 192 7.29 -4.07 -6.40
CA GLU A 192 8.03 -5.25 -6.85
C GLU A 192 9.26 -4.87 -7.68
N ILE A 193 9.21 -3.74 -8.42
CA ILE A 193 10.39 -3.21 -9.11
C ILE A 193 11.37 -2.59 -8.10
N ALA A 194 10.89 -1.91 -7.06
CA ALA A 194 11.77 -1.39 -6.02
C ALA A 194 12.47 -2.53 -5.26
N GLN A 195 11.76 -3.63 -4.98
CA GLN A 195 12.38 -4.82 -4.39
C GLN A 195 13.36 -5.52 -5.36
N ALA A 196 13.02 -5.61 -6.65
CA ALA A 196 13.92 -6.12 -7.69
C ALA A 196 15.24 -5.33 -7.77
N LEU A 197 15.17 -4.00 -7.61
CA LEU A 197 16.31 -3.09 -7.65
C LEU A 197 17.06 -3.00 -6.33
N GLY A 198 16.37 -3.20 -5.21
CA GLY A 198 16.83 -2.79 -3.89
C GLY A 198 16.52 -3.79 -2.78
N PRO A 199 16.10 -3.33 -1.58
CA PRO A 199 15.87 -4.21 -0.44
C PRO A 199 14.73 -5.22 -0.64
N VAL A 200 14.70 -6.28 0.18
CA VAL A 200 13.84 -7.47 -0.02
C VAL A 200 13.06 -7.85 1.24
N ASN A 201 12.92 -6.87 2.13
CA ASN A 201 12.25 -7.00 3.40
C ASN A 201 11.45 -5.75 3.66
N ASP A 202 10.51 -5.89 4.58
CA ASP A 202 9.54 -4.88 4.94
C ASP A 202 9.46 -4.75 6.45
N LEU A 203 9.20 -3.54 6.93
CA LEU A 203 9.35 -3.16 8.32
C LEU A 203 8.19 -2.26 8.75
N TYR A 204 7.39 -2.73 9.71
CA TYR A 204 6.22 -2.00 10.24
C TYR A 204 6.53 -0.61 10.82
N ARG A 205 7.78 -0.35 11.21
CA ARG A 205 8.20 0.94 11.77
C ARG A 205 8.44 2.03 10.72
N LEU A 206 8.43 1.71 9.42
CA LEU A 206 8.73 2.64 8.35
C LEU A 206 7.47 3.39 7.88
N THR A 207 7.03 4.36 8.67
CA THR A 207 5.76 5.07 8.47
C THR A 207 5.64 5.85 7.16
N ASP A 208 6.75 6.25 6.55
CA ASP A 208 6.80 6.98 5.26
C ASP A 208 7.52 6.13 4.20
N SER A 209 7.02 4.91 3.91
CA SER A 209 7.72 3.93 3.08
C SER A 209 6.77 2.91 2.48
N ILE A 210 7.02 2.50 1.23
CA ILE A 210 6.34 1.32 0.64
C ILE A 210 6.87 0.01 1.23
N PHE A 211 8.10 0.01 1.76
CA PHE A 211 8.68 -1.12 2.48
C PHE A 211 8.11 -1.30 3.91
N ASN A 212 6.86 -0.91 4.13
CA ASN A 212 6.14 -1.10 5.38
C ASN A 212 4.93 -2.01 5.13
N ASP A 213 4.78 -3.03 5.98
CA ASP A 213 3.72 -4.04 5.86
C ASP A 213 2.31 -3.54 6.25
N ASP A 214 2.17 -2.26 6.58
CA ASP A 214 0.86 -1.63 6.84
C ASP A 214 0.05 -1.31 5.56
N ASN A 215 0.70 -1.31 4.38
CA ASN A 215 0.12 -1.05 3.07
C ASN A 215 -0.61 0.30 2.92
N PHE A 216 -0.23 1.33 3.68
CA PHE A 216 -0.85 2.66 3.53
C PHE A 216 -0.28 3.49 2.37
N HIS A 217 0.97 3.23 1.97
CA HIS A 217 1.61 3.88 0.83
C HIS A 217 1.46 3.06 -0.44
N THR A 218 1.07 3.72 -1.52
CA THR A 218 0.79 3.09 -2.82
C THR A 218 1.81 3.44 -3.90
N VAL A 219 2.72 4.38 -3.59
CA VAL A 219 3.82 4.79 -4.46
C VAL A 219 5.08 5.00 -3.62
N LEU A 220 6.25 4.83 -4.27
CA LEU A 220 7.55 5.13 -3.67
C LEU A 220 7.60 6.55 -3.13
N THR A 221 7.93 6.67 -1.84
CA THR A 221 8.09 7.91 -1.09
C THR A 221 9.49 8.51 -1.27
N GLY A 222 9.73 9.67 -0.66
CA GLY A 222 11.09 10.24 -0.61
C GLY A 222 12.06 9.40 0.23
N TYR A 223 11.57 8.68 1.25
CA TYR A 223 12.38 7.75 2.03
C TYR A 223 12.83 6.57 1.17
N ASP A 224 11.91 5.95 0.44
CA ASP A 224 12.19 4.82 -0.45
C ASP A 224 13.23 5.21 -1.51
N MET A 225 13.09 6.39 -2.11
CA MET A 225 14.04 6.90 -3.09
C MET A 225 15.43 7.14 -2.49
N LEU A 226 15.52 7.57 -1.23
CA LEU A 226 16.81 7.71 -0.53
C LEU A 226 17.44 6.34 -0.25
N ILE A 227 16.65 5.36 0.19
CA ILE A 227 17.13 3.98 0.40
C ILE A 227 17.66 3.40 -0.91
N LEU A 228 16.90 3.50 -2.00
CA LEU A 228 17.33 3.03 -3.31
C LEU A 228 18.57 3.77 -3.80
N LYS A 229 18.66 5.09 -3.59
CA LYS A 229 19.84 5.87 -3.96
C LYS A 229 21.09 5.45 -3.20
N ALA A 230 20.97 5.19 -1.90
CA ALA A 230 22.07 4.65 -1.09
C ALA A 230 22.44 3.23 -1.52
N TYR A 231 21.46 2.41 -1.91
CA TYR A 231 21.65 1.04 -2.39
C TYR A 231 22.47 0.99 -3.67
N HIS A 232 22.27 1.96 -4.57
CA HIS A 232 22.99 2.10 -5.82
C HIS A 232 24.24 2.99 -5.71
N ASP A 233 24.70 3.32 -4.50
CA ASP A 233 25.92 4.11 -4.34
C ASP A 233 27.16 3.33 -4.84
N PRO A 234 28.11 3.97 -5.54
CA PRO A 234 29.30 3.30 -6.04
C PRO A 234 30.20 2.70 -4.96
N ALA A 235 30.08 3.15 -3.71
CA ALA A 235 30.84 2.58 -2.60
C ALA A 235 30.35 1.19 -2.17
N LEU A 236 29.14 0.77 -2.57
CA LEU A 236 28.57 -0.56 -2.29
C LEU A 236 28.69 -1.44 -3.53
N GLU A 237 29.05 -2.71 -3.37
CA GLU A 237 29.15 -3.68 -4.47
C GLU A 237 28.64 -5.05 -4.02
N SER A 238 28.15 -5.85 -4.96
CA SER A 238 27.75 -7.24 -4.75
C SER A 238 28.84 -8.06 -4.05
N GLY A 239 28.44 -8.90 -3.10
CA GLY A 239 29.33 -9.73 -2.29
C GLY A 239 29.74 -9.12 -0.95
N MET A 240 29.51 -7.83 -0.71
CA MET A 240 29.81 -7.21 0.58
C MET A 240 28.95 -7.79 1.71
N THR A 241 29.57 -8.05 2.85
CA THR A 241 28.90 -8.47 4.09
C THR A 241 28.10 -7.31 4.71
N ARG A 242 27.20 -7.65 5.64
CA ARG A 242 26.46 -6.65 6.45
C ARG A 242 27.40 -5.63 7.11
N TYR A 243 28.52 -6.11 7.66
CA TYR A 243 29.51 -5.25 8.34
C TYR A 243 30.20 -4.29 7.38
N GLU A 244 30.59 -4.77 6.21
CA GLU A 244 31.21 -3.96 5.17
C GLU A 244 30.28 -2.88 4.62
N VAL A 245 29.00 -3.19 4.44
CA VAL A 245 28.01 -2.18 4.06
C VAL A 245 27.80 -1.18 5.19
N ALA A 246 27.64 -1.66 6.44
CA ALA A 246 27.44 -0.81 7.61
C ALA A 246 28.56 0.23 7.80
N SER A 247 29.82 -0.13 7.54
CA SER A 247 30.95 0.80 7.67
C SER A 247 30.98 1.90 6.61
N ARG A 248 30.32 1.70 5.46
CA ARG A 248 30.26 2.68 4.35
C ARG A 248 29.07 3.63 4.46
N LEU A 249 27.95 3.16 5.01
CA LEU A 249 26.69 3.91 5.11
C LEU A 249 26.83 5.32 5.73
N PRO A 250 27.61 5.56 6.80
CA PRO A 250 27.74 6.89 7.37
C PRO A 250 28.21 7.95 6.36
N SER A 251 29.21 7.61 5.53
CA SER A 251 29.74 8.52 4.51
C SER A 251 28.76 8.74 3.36
N ILE A 252 28.07 7.68 2.94
CA ILE A 252 27.05 7.71 1.89
C ILE A 252 25.89 8.62 2.31
N LEU A 253 25.34 8.39 3.51
CA LEU A 253 24.19 9.13 4.01
C LEU A 253 24.51 10.58 4.37
N ALA A 254 25.74 10.90 4.80
CA ALA A 254 26.17 12.28 4.98
C ALA A 254 26.11 13.09 3.66
N ARG A 255 26.44 12.46 2.53
CA ARG A 255 26.33 13.07 1.20
C ARG A 255 24.90 13.11 0.69
N LEU A 256 24.13 12.04 0.85
CA LEU A 256 22.79 11.91 0.28
C LEU A 256 21.69 12.60 1.11
N ASN A 257 21.86 12.67 2.42
CA ASN A 257 20.94 13.29 3.37
C ASN A 257 21.70 14.19 4.37
N PRO A 258 22.25 15.34 3.92
CA PRO A 258 23.04 16.22 4.77
C PRO A 258 22.23 16.82 5.93
N ARG A 259 20.90 16.89 5.81
CA ARG A 259 20.00 17.38 6.87
C ARG A 259 19.71 16.36 7.96
N GLY A 260 20.02 15.08 7.76
CA GLY A 260 19.78 14.02 8.75
C GLY A 260 20.73 14.10 9.95
N GLY A 261 21.95 14.61 9.77
CA GLY A 261 22.96 14.64 10.84
C GLY A 261 23.32 13.25 11.40
N PHE A 262 24.17 13.22 12.42
CA PHE A 262 24.65 11.97 13.06
C PHE A 262 24.03 11.72 14.44
N GLN A 263 23.40 12.72 15.05
CA GLN A 263 22.80 12.58 16.37
C GLN A 263 21.36 12.08 16.27
N GLY A 264 21.15 10.85 16.74
CA GLY A 264 19.85 10.24 17.00
C GLY A 264 20.05 9.12 18.01
N ILE A 265 19.45 9.26 19.19
CA ILE A 265 19.49 8.24 20.24
C ILE A 265 18.49 7.12 19.90
N ALA A 266 18.95 5.89 20.07
CA ALA A 266 18.24 4.60 20.13
C ALA A 266 16.77 4.58 19.67
N ASP A 267 16.61 4.03 18.46
CA ASP A 267 15.64 3.02 18.05
C ASP A 267 14.29 2.94 18.78
N PRO A 268 13.16 3.10 18.08
CA PRO A 268 12.08 2.16 18.32
C PRO A 268 12.65 0.74 18.19
N LEU A 269 12.55 -0.06 19.26
CA LEU A 269 12.92 -1.47 19.26
C LEU A 269 12.29 -2.16 18.03
N PRO A 270 12.95 -3.18 17.46
CA PRO A 270 12.30 -4.00 16.44
C PRO A 270 10.93 -4.45 16.95
N SER A 271 9.93 -4.46 16.05
CA SER A 271 8.60 -4.97 16.35
C SER A 271 8.73 -6.33 17.04
N SER A 272 8.02 -6.51 18.15
CA SER A 272 8.10 -7.79 18.86
C SER A 272 7.56 -8.88 17.93
N GLY A 273 8.27 -10.02 17.84
CA GLY A 273 7.83 -11.13 16.97
C GLY A 273 6.40 -11.59 17.31
N ALA A 274 6.00 -11.46 18.58
CA ALA A 274 4.64 -11.74 19.04
C ALA A 274 3.62 -10.75 18.44
N TRP A 275 3.92 -9.44 18.44
CA TRP A 275 3.06 -8.43 17.82
C TRP A 275 2.92 -8.66 16.32
N SER A 276 4.03 -8.87 15.59
CA SER A 276 3.98 -9.11 14.15
C SER A 276 3.14 -10.34 13.80
N GLN A 277 3.25 -11.43 14.60
CA GLN A 277 2.42 -12.62 14.41
C GLN A 277 0.93 -12.37 14.68
N ALA A 278 0.59 -11.56 15.68
CA ALA A 278 -0.80 -11.18 15.93
C ALA A 278 -1.37 -10.37 14.75
N VAL A 279 -0.60 -9.41 14.22
CA VAL A 279 -0.97 -8.63 13.03
C VAL A 279 -1.17 -9.52 11.80
N ILE A 280 -0.22 -10.40 11.49
CA ILE A 280 -0.31 -11.35 10.35
C ILE A 280 -1.58 -12.20 10.45
N LYS A 281 -1.91 -12.69 11.65
CA LYS A 281 -3.13 -13.50 11.84
C LYS A 281 -4.41 -12.67 11.77
N ALA A 282 -4.36 -11.39 12.18
CA ALA A 282 -5.47 -10.46 12.04
C ALA A 282 -5.76 -10.10 10.56
N THR A 283 -4.73 -10.09 9.70
CA THR A 283 -4.87 -9.77 8.27
C THR A 283 -5.03 -11.01 7.36
N ALA A 284 -4.83 -12.22 7.90
CA ALA A 284 -4.87 -13.47 7.14
C ALA A 284 -6.20 -13.69 6.37
N THR A 285 -6.09 -13.86 5.05
CA THR A 285 -7.18 -14.25 4.17
C THR A 285 -7.57 -15.71 4.42
N GLY A 286 -8.86 -16.00 4.64
CA GLY A 286 -9.37 -17.35 4.94
C GLY A 286 -9.58 -17.64 6.44
N THR A 287 -9.13 -16.75 7.33
CA THR A 287 -9.46 -16.82 8.75
C THR A 287 -10.82 -16.16 9.02
N ALA A 288 -11.66 -16.82 9.81
CA ALA A 288 -12.98 -16.29 10.18
C ALA A 288 -12.85 -14.92 10.89
N ARG A 289 -13.75 -13.98 10.57
CA ARG A 289 -13.67 -12.58 11.04
C ARG A 289 -13.52 -12.46 12.56
N GLY A 290 -14.29 -13.21 13.35
CA GLY A 290 -14.21 -13.18 14.81
C GLY A 290 -12.84 -13.58 15.36
N ARG A 291 -12.17 -14.58 14.75
CA ARG A 291 -10.80 -14.95 15.12
C ARG A 291 -9.80 -13.85 14.76
N ARG A 292 -9.96 -13.22 13.59
CA ARG A 292 -9.12 -12.08 13.20
C ARG A 292 -9.30 -10.90 14.16
N THR A 293 -10.53 -10.62 14.61
CA THR A 293 -10.79 -9.59 15.63
C THR A 293 -10.05 -9.88 16.92
N ALA A 294 -10.09 -11.12 17.42
CA ALA A 294 -9.34 -11.51 18.62
C ALA A 294 -7.82 -11.31 18.45
N TYR A 295 -7.26 -11.60 17.27
CA TYR A 295 -5.85 -11.32 17.00
C TYR A 295 -5.53 -9.82 16.92
N ALA A 296 -6.46 -8.98 16.46
CA ALA A 296 -6.30 -7.53 16.50
C ALA A 296 -6.35 -6.98 17.94
N GLU A 297 -7.21 -7.53 18.79
CA GLU A 297 -7.25 -7.21 20.24
C GLU A 297 -5.96 -7.64 20.95
N GLU A 298 -5.42 -8.81 20.59
CA GLU A 298 -4.11 -9.29 21.05
C GLU A 298 -3.00 -8.33 20.62
N ALA A 299 -2.97 -7.90 19.36
CA ALA A 299 -2.00 -6.93 18.86
C ALA A 299 -2.04 -5.60 19.64
N VAL A 300 -3.23 -5.06 19.93
CA VAL A 300 -3.39 -3.88 20.79
C VAL A 300 -2.83 -4.14 22.19
N THR A 301 -3.13 -5.29 22.77
CA THR A 301 -2.65 -5.66 24.12
C THR A 301 -1.14 -5.74 24.18
N ILE A 302 -0.52 -6.40 23.20
CA ILE A 302 0.94 -6.53 23.10
C ILE A 302 1.58 -5.15 22.91
N ALA A 303 1.09 -4.34 21.97
CA ALA A 303 1.63 -3.01 21.70
C ALA A 303 1.58 -2.09 22.94
N ARG A 304 0.50 -2.15 23.73
CA ARG A 304 0.38 -1.39 24.99
C ARG A 304 1.30 -1.91 26.10
N ARG A 305 1.48 -3.22 26.21
CA ARG A 305 2.28 -3.85 27.29
C ARG A 305 3.77 -3.69 27.04
N ASP A 306 4.21 -3.95 25.81
CA ASP A 306 5.63 -4.07 25.49
C ASP A 306 6.28 -2.73 25.15
N GLY A 307 5.55 -1.62 25.30
CA GLY A 307 6.02 -0.30 24.88
C GLY A 307 6.29 -0.24 23.38
N GLY A 308 5.44 -0.91 22.58
CA GLY A 308 5.49 -0.83 21.12
C GLY A 308 5.45 0.62 20.66
N THR A 309 5.91 0.87 19.44
CA THR A 309 5.92 2.25 18.94
C THR A 309 4.50 2.81 18.91
N ASP A 310 4.38 4.14 19.07
CA ASP A 310 3.09 4.82 18.89
C ASP A 310 2.39 4.36 17.59
N THR A 311 3.17 4.13 16.52
CA THR A 311 2.67 3.73 15.20
C THR A 311 2.24 2.27 15.11
N GLU A 312 2.90 1.34 15.82
CA GLU A 312 2.43 -0.05 15.95
C GLU A 312 1.14 -0.13 16.74
N LEU A 313 1.03 0.65 17.82
CA LEU A 313 -0.19 0.75 18.61
C LEU A 313 -1.33 1.34 17.78
N ALA A 314 -1.07 2.42 17.03
CA ALA A 314 -2.05 3.03 16.14
C ALA A 314 -2.50 2.08 15.03
N PHE A 315 -1.59 1.30 14.44
CA PHE A 315 -1.94 0.32 13.42
C PHE A 315 -2.79 -0.81 13.99
N SER A 316 -2.46 -1.27 15.21
CA SER A 316 -3.25 -2.28 15.92
C SER A 316 -4.68 -1.80 16.17
N TYR A 317 -4.85 -0.55 16.59
CA TYR A 317 -6.16 0.07 16.75
C TYR A 317 -6.90 0.23 15.42
N TYR A 318 -6.21 0.63 14.35
CA TYR A 318 -6.81 0.71 13.02
C TYR A 318 -7.34 -0.65 12.53
N LEU A 319 -6.55 -1.72 12.68
CA LEU A 319 -6.96 -3.08 12.33
C LEU A 319 -8.16 -3.54 13.16
N LEU A 320 -8.12 -3.31 14.49
CA LEU A 320 -9.23 -3.62 15.37
C LEU A 320 -10.50 -2.88 14.94
N GLY A 321 -10.39 -1.58 14.65
CA GLY A 321 -11.49 -0.76 14.17
C GLY A 321 -12.14 -1.33 12.91
N ARG A 322 -11.32 -1.66 11.91
CA ARG A 322 -11.78 -2.26 10.64
C ARG A 322 -12.48 -3.60 10.85
N LEU A 323 -11.95 -4.45 11.72
CA LEU A 323 -12.51 -5.78 11.97
C LEU A 323 -13.77 -5.73 12.82
N ALA A 324 -13.88 -4.80 13.76
CA ALA A 324 -15.04 -4.61 14.62
C ALA A 324 -16.22 -3.94 13.91
N LEU A 325 -16.00 -3.15 12.85
CA LEU A 325 -16.99 -2.27 12.22
C LEU A 325 -18.38 -2.88 11.99
N ALA A 326 -18.46 -4.13 11.52
CA ALA A 326 -19.74 -4.78 11.21
C ALA A 326 -20.50 -5.31 12.43
N ASN A 327 -19.79 -5.63 13.52
CA ASN A 327 -20.36 -6.36 14.67
C ASN A 327 -20.45 -5.50 15.94
N ASP A 328 -19.47 -4.61 16.15
CA ASP A 328 -19.41 -3.71 17.30
C ASP A 328 -18.93 -2.32 16.85
N PRO A 329 -19.87 -1.47 16.38
CA PRO A 329 -19.56 -0.11 15.95
C PRO A 329 -18.95 0.77 17.05
N ASN A 330 -19.26 0.49 18.32
CA ASN A 330 -18.73 1.25 19.46
C ASN A 330 -17.25 0.93 19.70
N VAL A 331 -16.87 -0.35 19.65
CA VAL A 331 -15.45 -0.75 19.67
C VAL A 331 -14.74 -0.17 18.46
N ALA A 332 -15.36 -0.24 17.28
CA ALA A 332 -14.75 0.29 16.06
C ALA A 332 -14.46 1.78 16.16
N PHE A 333 -15.46 2.58 16.57
CA PHE A 333 -15.31 4.03 16.75
C PHE A 333 -14.19 4.38 17.73
N ARG A 334 -14.18 3.76 18.93
CA ARG A 334 -13.12 4.00 19.93
C ARG A 334 -11.73 3.62 19.43
N ALA A 335 -11.62 2.54 18.66
CA ALA A 335 -10.36 2.12 18.09
C ALA A 335 -9.88 3.11 17.02
N PHE A 336 -10.75 3.58 16.12
CA PHE A 336 -10.39 4.61 15.15
C PHE A 336 -10.04 5.95 15.81
N GLU A 337 -10.76 6.37 16.85
CA GLU A 337 -10.43 7.57 17.62
C GLU A 337 -9.02 7.44 18.23
N ALA A 338 -8.70 6.29 18.83
CA ALA A 338 -7.38 6.03 19.40
C ALA A 338 -6.27 6.06 18.33
N ALA A 339 -6.48 5.40 17.19
CA ALA A 339 -5.54 5.42 16.06
C ALA A 339 -5.37 6.83 15.49
N GLY A 340 -6.47 7.55 15.29
CA GLY A 340 -6.49 8.90 14.73
C GLY A 340 -5.77 9.92 15.61
N ARG A 341 -5.93 9.83 16.93
CA ARG A 341 -5.19 10.69 17.87
C ARG A 341 -3.67 10.48 17.75
N ILE A 342 -3.22 9.23 17.61
CA ILE A 342 -1.80 8.92 17.51
C ILE A 342 -1.26 9.38 16.15
N TYR A 343 -1.85 8.95 15.03
CA TYR A 343 -1.40 9.33 13.70
C TYR A 343 -1.54 10.84 13.43
N GLY A 344 -2.57 11.49 13.97
CA GLY A 344 -2.77 12.93 13.82
C GLY A 344 -1.73 13.78 14.57
N SER A 345 -1.04 13.23 15.56
CA SER A 345 0.01 13.94 16.31
C SER A 345 1.35 14.01 15.58
N ARG A 346 1.46 13.37 14.40
CA ARG A 346 2.73 13.09 13.73
C ARG A 346 2.69 13.51 12.25
N PRO A 347 3.68 14.28 11.76
CA PRO A 347 3.71 14.75 10.38
C PRO A 347 4.06 13.66 9.36
N ASP A 348 4.75 12.60 9.78
CA ASP A 348 5.15 11.45 8.97
C ASP A 348 4.02 10.42 8.77
N THR A 349 2.89 10.56 9.47
CA THR A 349 1.77 9.61 9.38
C THR A 349 0.49 10.21 8.79
N ARG A 350 0.61 11.23 7.95
CA ARG A 350 -0.55 11.94 7.37
C ARG A 350 -1.44 11.04 6.53
N ILE A 351 -0.87 10.08 5.80
CA ILE A 351 -1.68 9.14 4.99
C ILE A 351 -2.41 8.12 5.86
N GLN A 352 -1.79 7.65 6.95
CA GLN A 352 -2.44 6.78 7.93
C GLN A 352 -3.59 7.50 8.64
N ALA A 353 -3.37 8.76 9.03
CA ALA A 353 -4.42 9.62 9.58
C ALA A 353 -5.59 9.79 8.59
N ALA A 354 -5.31 9.95 7.30
CA ALA A 354 -6.34 10.05 6.27
C ALA A 354 -7.17 8.77 6.11
N HIS A 355 -6.56 7.58 6.23
CA HIS A 355 -7.29 6.31 6.23
C HIS A 355 -8.22 6.17 7.43
N VAL A 356 -7.78 6.59 8.62
CA VAL A 356 -8.64 6.66 9.81
C VAL A 356 -9.77 7.67 9.60
N ALA A 357 -9.45 8.84 9.04
CA ALA A 357 -10.41 9.91 8.79
C ALA A 357 -11.54 9.49 7.84
N LEU A 358 -11.29 8.59 6.88
CA LEU A 358 -12.36 8.05 6.03
C LEU A 358 -13.41 7.31 6.87
N GLN A 359 -12.95 6.49 7.81
CA GLN A 359 -13.84 5.72 8.69
C GLN A 359 -14.61 6.67 9.61
N MET A 360 -13.93 7.66 10.19
CA MET A 360 -14.57 8.67 11.01
C MET A 360 -15.59 9.50 10.22
N ALA A 361 -15.28 9.92 8.99
CA ALA A 361 -16.21 10.66 8.15
C ALA A 361 -17.46 9.83 7.80
N ALA A 362 -17.30 8.52 7.56
CA ALA A 362 -18.43 7.61 7.37
C ALA A 362 -19.32 7.49 8.63
N PHE A 363 -18.73 7.43 9.83
CA PHE A 363 -19.48 7.48 11.09
C PHE A 363 -20.28 8.77 11.24
N GLN A 364 -19.65 9.92 10.96
CA GLN A 364 -20.29 11.24 11.06
C GLN A 364 -21.44 11.36 10.05
N LEU A 365 -21.21 10.93 8.81
CA LEU A 365 -22.28 10.85 7.79
C LEU A 365 -23.45 10.01 8.28
N SER A 366 -23.20 8.81 8.82
CA SER A 366 -24.26 7.91 9.32
C SER A 366 -25.04 8.46 10.51
N ALA A 367 -24.39 9.31 11.31
CA ALA A 367 -25.01 10.04 12.41
C ALA A 367 -25.83 11.27 11.96
N GLY A 368 -25.68 11.70 10.70
CA GLY A 368 -26.29 12.92 10.18
C GLY A 368 -25.47 14.18 10.40
N GLU A 369 -24.25 14.04 10.93
CA GLU A 369 -23.27 15.12 11.15
C GLU A 369 -22.52 15.41 9.85
N ALA A 370 -23.26 15.87 8.83
CA ALA A 370 -22.76 16.01 7.47
C ALA A 370 -21.66 17.08 7.34
N GLU A 371 -21.78 18.21 8.02
CA GLU A 371 -20.76 19.26 8.04
C GLU A 371 -19.42 18.75 8.60
N GLU A 372 -19.47 17.92 9.63
CA GLU A 372 -18.28 17.31 10.24
C GLU A 372 -17.65 16.27 9.30
N ALA A 373 -18.47 15.46 8.62
CA ALA A 373 -17.98 14.55 7.58
C ALA A 373 -17.25 15.30 6.44
N ILE A 374 -17.80 16.43 5.98
CA ILE A 374 -17.17 17.29 4.97
C ILE A 374 -15.84 17.84 5.50
N ARG A 375 -15.80 18.33 6.74
CA ARG A 375 -14.58 18.88 7.36
C ARG A 375 -13.46 17.84 7.45
N LEU A 376 -13.79 16.60 7.83
CA LEU A 376 -12.83 15.49 7.89
C LEU A 376 -12.26 15.15 6.51
N VAL A 377 -13.11 15.12 5.47
CA VAL A 377 -12.67 14.91 4.09
C VAL A 377 -11.72 16.03 3.65
N ASP A 378 -12.12 17.29 3.84
CA ASP A 378 -11.36 18.45 3.36
C ASP A 378 -9.99 18.57 4.02
N ALA A 379 -9.90 18.27 5.32
CA ALA A 379 -8.62 18.27 6.04
C ALA A 379 -7.64 17.20 5.55
N ASN A 380 -8.12 16.12 4.93
CA ASN A 380 -7.31 14.96 4.56
C ASN A 380 -7.13 14.78 3.04
N ALA A 381 -7.86 15.52 2.21
CA ALA A 381 -7.78 15.39 0.76
C ALA A 381 -6.39 15.73 0.17
N GLY A 382 -5.67 16.66 0.78
CA GLY A 382 -4.29 17.02 0.39
C GLY A 382 -3.32 15.84 0.54
N PRO A 383 -3.13 15.29 1.75
CA PRO A 383 -2.29 14.11 1.98
C PRO A 383 -2.59 12.91 1.08
N ILE A 384 -3.86 12.66 0.77
CA ILE A 384 -4.27 11.55 -0.11
C ILE A 384 -3.84 11.81 -1.56
N ARG A 385 -3.94 13.06 -2.04
CA ARG A 385 -3.44 13.44 -3.37
C ARG A 385 -1.92 13.36 -3.43
N ASP A 386 -1.23 13.80 -2.38
CA ASP A 386 0.25 13.74 -2.29
C ASP A 386 0.76 12.29 -2.35
N SER A 387 0.06 11.35 -1.68
CA SER A 387 0.38 9.92 -1.71
C SER A 387 -0.14 9.19 -2.95
N GLN A 388 -0.82 9.90 -3.86
CA GLN A 388 -1.39 9.35 -5.09
C GLN A 388 -2.35 8.17 -4.88
N HIS A 389 -3.16 8.20 -3.82
CA HIS A 389 -4.07 7.10 -3.48
C HIS A 389 -5.50 7.35 -4.02
N ALA A 390 -5.74 7.04 -5.29
CA ALA A 390 -7.00 7.32 -5.99
C ALA A 390 -8.24 6.64 -5.36
N ALA A 391 -8.13 5.38 -4.94
CA ALA A 391 -9.25 4.66 -4.31
C ALA A 391 -9.70 5.35 -3.01
N LEU A 392 -8.76 5.71 -2.14
CA LEU A 392 -9.04 6.46 -0.91
C LEU A 392 -9.61 7.86 -1.22
N LEU A 393 -9.05 8.56 -2.20
CA LEU A 393 -9.55 9.87 -2.63
C LEU A 393 -10.98 9.79 -3.13
N SER A 394 -11.27 8.80 -3.97
CA SER A 394 -12.61 8.54 -4.50
C SER A 394 -13.61 8.30 -3.37
N LEU A 395 -13.29 7.45 -2.39
CA LEU A 395 -14.19 7.15 -1.26
C LEU A 395 -14.45 8.40 -0.42
N MET A 396 -13.42 9.18 -0.11
CA MET A 396 -13.56 10.45 0.61
C MET A 396 -14.47 11.44 -0.14
N LEU A 397 -14.29 11.58 -1.45
CA LEU A 397 -15.11 12.46 -2.26
C LEU A 397 -16.56 11.94 -2.39
N MET A 398 -16.76 10.63 -2.47
CA MET A 398 -18.11 10.04 -2.44
C MET A 398 -18.82 10.32 -1.10
N VAL A 399 -18.14 10.18 0.03
CA VAL A 399 -18.67 10.54 1.37
C VAL A 399 -19.00 12.03 1.41
N LYS A 400 -18.11 12.90 0.91
CA LYS A 400 -18.34 14.35 0.86
C LYS A 400 -19.53 14.73 -0.01
N ALA A 401 -19.65 14.13 -1.20
CA ALA A 401 -20.79 14.37 -2.08
C ALA A 401 -22.10 13.98 -1.40
N GLU A 402 -22.15 12.84 -0.72
CA GLU A 402 -23.35 12.40 -0.02
C GLU A 402 -23.67 13.29 1.19
N ALA A 403 -22.66 13.71 1.96
CA ALA A 403 -22.84 14.68 3.04
C ALA A 403 -23.38 16.03 2.52
N MET A 404 -22.91 16.51 1.36
CA MET A 404 -23.42 17.72 0.73
C MET A 404 -24.90 17.59 0.33
N GLU A 405 -25.34 16.42 -0.13
CA GLU A 405 -26.76 16.16 -0.40
C GLU A 405 -27.61 16.22 0.88
N VAL A 406 -27.11 15.66 1.99
CA VAL A 406 -27.81 15.69 3.29
C VAL A 406 -28.14 17.12 3.72
N ILE A 407 -27.26 18.08 3.44
CA ILE A 407 -27.42 19.50 3.80
C ILE A 407 -27.99 20.36 2.65
N GLY A 408 -28.55 19.74 1.61
CA GLY A 408 -29.26 20.44 0.53
C GLY A 408 -28.36 21.11 -0.53
N LYS A 409 -27.07 20.79 -0.58
CA LYS A 409 -26.12 21.34 -1.55
C LYS A 409 -25.97 20.47 -2.82
N ALA A 410 -27.09 20.16 -3.46
CA ALA A 410 -27.15 19.19 -4.56
C ALA A 410 -26.22 19.51 -5.76
N ASN A 411 -26.09 20.80 -6.14
CA ASN A 411 -25.22 21.20 -7.25
C ASN A 411 -23.74 20.97 -6.94
N GLU A 412 -23.29 21.34 -5.73
CA GLU A 412 -21.91 21.10 -5.27
C GLU A 412 -21.65 19.60 -5.15
N ALA A 413 -22.61 18.85 -4.60
CA ALA A 413 -22.54 17.39 -4.50
C ALA A 413 -22.37 16.72 -5.87
N GLY A 414 -23.09 17.19 -6.89
CA GLY A 414 -22.97 16.70 -8.27
C GLY A 414 -21.55 16.85 -8.81
N ALA A 415 -20.93 18.02 -8.66
CA ALA A 415 -19.56 18.26 -9.10
C ALA A 415 -18.54 17.37 -8.37
N VAL A 416 -18.66 17.26 -7.04
CA VAL A 416 -17.78 16.40 -6.22
C VAL A 416 -17.96 14.92 -6.58
N ARG A 417 -19.20 14.48 -6.85
CA ARG A 417 -19.49 13.11 -7.28
C ARG A 417 -18.83 12.80 -8.63
N THR A 418 -18.89 13.72 -9.59
CA THR A 418 -18.19 13.56 -10.87
C THR A 418 -16.67 13.43 -10.68
N GLU A 419 -16.05 14.25 -9.82
CA GLU A 419 -14.62 14.11 -9.50
C GLU A 419 -14.33 12.75 -8.83
N ALA A 420 -15.18 12.32 -7.90
CA ALA A 420 -15.04 11.05 -7.22
C ALA A 420 -15.06 9.88 -8.23
N LEU A 421 -16.01 9.86 -9.16
CA LEU A 421 -16.12 8.84 -10.20
C LEU A 421 -14.94 8.83 -11.16
N ALA A 422 -14.39 10.00 -11.50
CA ALA A 422 -13.20 10.09 -12.34
C ALA A 422 -11.97 9.43 -11.67
N TRP A 423 -11.81 9.60 -10.35
CA TRP A 423 -10.79 8.88 -9.58
C TRP A 423 -11.13 7.40 -9.35
N ALA A 424 -12.41 7.07 -9.20
CA ALA A 424 -12.90 5.71 -9.01
C ALA A 424 -12.50 4.79 -10.17
N ARG A 425 -12.48 5.31 -11.41
CA ARG A 425 -11.99 4.56 -12.58
C ARG A 425 -10.55 4.12 -12.46
N TYR A 426 -9.70 4.95 -11.86
CA TYR A 426 -8.30 4.61 -11.63
C TYR A 426 -8.13 3.72 -10.39
N GLY A 427 -8.83 4.06 -9.30
CA GLY A 427 -8.71 3.38 -8.00
C GLY A 427 -9.40 2.02 -7.90
N PHE A 428 -10.51 1.81 -8.62
CA PHE A 428 -11.31 0.58 -8.59
C PHE A 428 -11.39 -0.11 -9.95
N GLY A 429 -11.25 0.62 -11.06
CA GLY A 429 -11.28 0.03 -12.39
C GLY A 429 -12.71 -0.20 -12.90
N SER A 430 -13.34 -1.30 -12.51
CA SER A 430 -14.59 -1.76 -13.12
C SER A 430 -15.82 -0.95 -12.69
N GLU A 431 -16.80 -0.78 -13.57
CA GLU A 431 -18.05 -0.07 -13.25
C GLU A 431 -18.83 -0.76 -12.12
N ALA A 432 -18.79 -2.09 -12.08
CA ALA A 432 -19.40 -2.89 -11.03
C ALA A 432 -18.80 -2.56 -9.65
N GLU A 433 -17.48 -2.56 -9.53
CA GLU A 433 -16.82 -2.20 -8.26
C GLU A 433 -17.10 -0.75 -7.86
N ILE A 434 -17.10 0.18 -8.82
CA ILE A 434 -17.44 1.59 -8.54
C ILE A 434 -18.88 1.70 -8.01
N SER A 435 -19.83 1.02 -8.67
CA SER A 435 -21.23 0.99 -8.25
C SER A 435 -21.39 0.38 -6.86
N ASP A 436 -20.66 -0.69 -6.54
CA ASP A 436 -20.69 -1.31 -5.20
C ASP A 436 -20.22 -0.32 -4.13
N ARG A 437 -19.11 0.40 -4.36
CA ARG A 437 -18.62 1.43 -3.41
C ARG A 437 -19.58 2.57 -3.21
N MET A 438 -20.24 3.02 -4.28
CA MET A 438 -21.30 4.02 -4.15
C MET A 438 -22.48 3.49 -3.33
N GLY A 439 -22.89 2.25 -3.57
CA GLY A 439 -23.94 1.58 -2.82
C GLY A 439 -23.63 1.52 -1.32
N GLU A 440 -22.40 1.15 -0.95
CA GLU A 440 -21.94 1.11 0.45
C GLU A 440 -22.06 2.49 1.13
N ILE A 441 -21.68 3.58 0.44
CA ILE A 441 -21.75 4.95 1.00
C ILE A 441 -23.19 5.45 1.08
N LEU A 442 -24.02 5.14 0.08
CA LEU A 442 -25.45 5.48 0.10
C LEU A 442 -26.20 4.74 1.20
N ALA A 443 -25.85 3.48 1.47
CA ALA A 443 -26.49 2.67 2.50
C ALA A 443 -26.34 3.28 3.90
N ILE A 444 -25.19 3.88 4.21
CA ILE A 444 -24.95 4.52 5.51
C ILE A 444 -25.55 5.92 5.62
N SER A 445 -25.94 6.56 4.50
CA SER A 445 -26.50 7.91 4.50
C SER A 445 -27.86 7.99 5.22
N PRO A 446 -28.13 9.04 6.02
CA PRO A 446 -29.47 9.27 6.58
C PRO A 446 -30.56 9.45 5.51
N ARG A 447 -30.20 9.82 4.27
CA ARG A 447 -31.15 9.96 3.16
C ARG A 447 -31.78 8.63 2.75
N SER A 448 -31.02 7.53 2.79
CA SER A 448 -31.55 6.19 2.44
C SER A 448 -32.68 5.75 3.38
N ARG A 449 -32.59 6.12 4.67
CA ARG A 449 -33.62 5.87 5.69
C ARG A 449 -34.89 6.68 5.45
N ARG A 450 -34.80 7.88 4.86
CA ARG A 450 -35.95 8.75 4.56
C ARG A 450 -36.68 8.32 3.27
N GLU A 451 -35.96 7.73 2.32
CA GLU A 451 -36.51 7.30 1.03
C GLU A 451 -37.09 5.87 1.03
N GLY A 452 -37.17 5.20 2.20
CA GLY A 452 -37.79 3.88 2.34
C GLY A 452 -37.02 2.73 1.65
N ARG A 453 -35.73 2.92 1.38
CA ARG A 453 -34.87 1.84 0.83
C ARG A 453 -34.38 0.96 2.00
N PRO A 454 -34.62 -0.37 1.97
CA PRO A 454 -34.11 -1.25 3.02
C PRO A 454 -32.57 -1.25 3.01
N ALA A 455 -32.00 -1.27 4.22
CA ALA A 455 -30.58 -1.25 4.51
C ALA A 455 -29.83 -2.47 3.97
#